data_AF-A0A970VRA6-F1
#
_entry.id   AF-A0A970VRA6-F1
#
_cell.length_a   1.000
_cell.length_b   1.000
_cell.length_c   1.000
_cell.angle_alpha   90.00
_cell.angle_beta   90.00
_cell.angle_gamma   90.00
#
_symmetry.space_group_name_H-M   'P 1'
#
loop_
_entity.id
_entity.type
_entity.pdbx_description
1 polymer ?
#
loop_
_entity_poly.entity_id
_entity_poly.type
_entity_poly.pdbx_seq_one_letter_code
_entity_poly.pdbx_strand_id
1 'polypeptide(L)' 'MSCGHCKRAVENALKTMKGVTDAEANMKSGKVLVYYEDDAVDVNSLKEAVTSAGYEVVDG' A
#
# COMPACT_ATOMS: atom_id res chain seq x y z
N MET A 1 6.14 10.47 -6.81
CA MET A 1 5.12 10.99 -5.87
C MET A 1 5.40 12.47 -5.61
N SER A 2 4.47 13.39 -5.90
CA SER A 2 4.73 14.85 -5.80
C SER A 2 3.84 15.63 -4.82
N CYS A 3 2.99 15.01 -4.00
CA CYS A 3 2.21 15.75 -2.99
C CYS A 3 1.69 14.80 -1.90
N GLY A 4 1.50 15.27 -0.65
CA GLY A 4 0.98 14.49 0.48
C GLY A 4 -0.36 13.79 0.22
N HIS A 5 -1.09 14.18 -0.83
CA HIS A 5 -2.26 13.47 -1.32
C HIS A 5 -1.95 12.04 -1.81
N CYS A 6 -0.77 11.83 -2.41
CA CYS A 6 -0.33 10.53 -2.90
C CYS A 6 -0.14 9.52 -1.75
N LYS A 7 0.31 9.99 -0.58
CA LYS A 7 0.50 9.16 0.61
C LYS A 7 -0.83 8.57 1.07
N ARG A 8 -1.81 9.44 1.31
CA ARG A 8 -3.14 9.03 1.79
C ARG A 8 -3.86 8.14 0.78
N ALA A 9 -3.67 8.36 -0.51
CA ALA A 9 -4.26 7.51 -1.54
C ALA A 9 -3.80 6.05 -1.41
N VAL A 10 -2.48 5.82 -1.26
CA VAL A 10 -1.92 4.48 -1.10
C VAL A 10 -2.33 3.85 0.23
N GLU A 11 -2.23 4.58 1.34
CA GLU A 11 -2.64 4.08 2.65
C GLU A 11 -4.12 3.70 2.69
N ASN A 12 -4.99 4.53 2.11
CA ASN A 12 -6.42 4.23 2.07
C ASN A 12 -6.71 3.02 1.18
N ALA A 13 -6.09 2.90 0.00
CA ALA A 13 -6.28 1.74 -0.87
C ALA A 13 -5.94 0.43 -0.15
N LEU A 14 -4.82 0.41 0.58
CA LEU A 14 -4.39 -0.75 1.36
C LEU A 14 -5.32 -1.02 2.55
N LYS A 15 -5.68 0.00 3.34
CA LYS A 15 -6.57 -0.16 4.51
C LYS A 15 -8.00 -0.57 4.16
N THR A 16 -8.44 -0.38 2.92
CA THR A 16 -9.75 -0.88 2.46
C THR A 16 -9.76 -2.37 2.16
N MET A 17 -8.59 -3.01 2.05
CA MET A 17 -8.52 -4.44 1.79
C MET A 17 -8.80 -5.25 3.05
N LYS A 18 -9.59 -6.31 2.87
CA LYS A 18 -9.86 -7.28 3.93
C LYS A 18 -8.55 -7.95 4.33
N GLY A 19 -8.27 -8.02 5.63
CA GLY A 19 -7.04 -8.61 6.16
C GLY A 19 -5.90 -7.60 6.38
N VAL A 20 -6.02 -6.35 5.90
CA VAL A 20 -5.06 -5.29 6.23
C VAL A 20 -5.48 -4.62 7.54
N THR A 21 -4.59 -4.67 8.53
CA THR A 21 -4.77 -4.07 9.85
C THR A 21 -4.25 -2.64 9.89
N ASP A 22 -3.14 -2.36 9.22
CA ASP A 22 -2.61 -1.01 9.09
C ASP A 22 -1.69 -0.83 7.86
N ALA A 23 -1.48 0.42 7.45
CA ALA A 23 -0.60 0.76 6.34
C ALA A 23 0.00 2.15 6.56
N GLU A 24 1.32 2.24 6.40
CA GLU A 24 2.12 3.44 6.58
C GLU A 24 3.00 3.69 5.36
N ALA A 25 2.68 4.73 4.60
CA ALA A 25 3.45 5.14 3.43
C ALA A 25 4.49 6.21 3.81
N ASN A 26 5.75 5.91 3.55
CA ASN A 26 6.87 6.84 3.72
C ASN A 26 7.30 7.42 2.37
N MET A 27 6.91 8.66 2.12
CA MET A 27 7.28 9.39 0.90
C MET A 27 8.77 9.73 0.81
N LYS A 28 9.47 9.89 1.94
CA LYS A 28 10.89 10.23 1.94
C LYS A 28 11.73 9.05 1.43
N SER A 29 11.35 7.83 1.81
CA SER A 29 12.03 6.61 1.37
C SER A 29 11.38 5.95 0.15
N GLY A 30 10.17 6.36 -0.23
CA GLY A 30 9.38 5.69 -1.26
C GLY A 30 8.93 4.28 -0.87
N LYS A 31 8.85 3.98 0.44
CA LYS A 31 8.49 2.65 0.97
C LYS A 31 7.12 2.70 1.63
N VAL A 32 6.41 1.58 1.61
CA VAL A 32 5.15 1.41 2.33
C VAL A 32 5.27 0.20 3.24
N LEU A 33 4.99 0.39 4.52
CA LEU A 33 4.85 -0.68 5.49
C LEU A 33 3.37 -1.06 5.55
N VAL A 34 3.08 -2.36 5.44
CA VAL A 34 1.72 -2.89 5.48
C VAL A 34 1.67 -3.98 6.54
N TYR A 35 0.73 -3.85 7.45
CA TYR A 35 0.43 -4.86 8.46
C TYR A 35 -0.84 -5.57 8.00
N TYR A 36 -0.70 -6.87 7.76
CA TYR A 36 -1.78 -7.68 7.23
C TYR A 36 -1.71 -9.10 7.77
N GLU A 37 -2.84 -9.78 7.73
CA GLU A 37 -2.96 -11.19 8.10
C GLU A 37 -2.65 -12.04 6.85
N ASP A 38 -1.58 -12.83 6.87
CA ASP A 38 -1.16 -13.70 5.74
C ASP A 38 -2.25 -14.71 5.31
N ASP A 39 -3.18 -15.07 6.21
CA ASP A 39 -4.30 -15.97 5.89
C ASP A 39 -5.46 -15.27 5.17
N ALA A 40 -5.48 -13.93 5.17
CA ALA A 40 -6.59 -13.13 4.66
C ALA A 40 -6.26 -12.32 3.39
N VAL A 41 -4.98 -11.99 3.16
CA VAL A 41 -4.55 -11.24 1.97
C VAL A 41 -3.12 -11.60 1.56
N ASP A 42 -2.91 -11.82 0.27
CA ASP A 42 -1.61 -12.09 -0.31
C ASP A 42 -0.86 -10.81 -0.70
N VAL A 43 0.46 -10.88 -0.70
CA VAL A 43 1.35 -9.80 -1.15
C VAL A 43 1.02 -9.33 -2.57
N ASN A 44 0.62 -10.23 -3.46
CA ASN A 44 0.22 -9.85 -4.82
C ASN A 44 -1.01 -8.94 -4.83
N SER A 45 -2.03 -9.23 -4.00
CA SER A 45 -3.20 -8.38 -3.87
C SER A 45 -2.86 -7.00 -3.29
N LEU A 46 -1.91 -6.93 -2.34
CA LEU A 46 -1.37 -5.66 -1.85
C LEU A 46 -0.74 -4.84 -2.98
N LYS A 47 0.07 -5.49 -3.83
CA LYS A 47 0.71 -4.84 -4.99
C LYS A 47 -0.32 -4.34 -6.02
N GLU A 48 -1.35 -5.14 -6.29
CA GLU A 48 -2.45 -4.74 -7.19
C GLU A 48 -3.22 -3.54 -6.65
N ALA A 49 -3.49 -3.47 -5.34
CA ALA A 49 -4.16 -2.32 -4.74
C ALA A 49 -3.33 -1.02 -4.88
N VAL A 50 -2.01 -1.12 -4.73
CA VAL A 50 -1.10 0.02 -4.93
C VAL A 50 -1.05 0.44 -6.41
N THR A 51 -1.05 -0.54 -7.32
CA THR A 51 -1.10 -0.32 -8.78
C THR A 51 -2.42 0.33 -9.20
N SER A 52 -3.53 -0.12 -8.64
CA SER A 52 -4.87 0.44 -8.85
C SER A 52 -4.98 1.88 -8.32
N ALA A 53 -4.24 2.20 -7.26
CA ALA A 53 -4.08 3.57 -6.77
C ALA A 53 -3.18 4.47 -7.67
N GLY A 54 -2.61 3.90 -8.73
CA GLY A 54 -1.77 4.61 -9.72
C GLY A 54 -0.28 4.62 -9.40
N TYR A 55 0.21 3.66 -8.60
CA TYR A 55 1.62 3.56 -8.21
C TYR A 55 2.19 2.18 -8.53
N GLU A 56 3.38 2.15 -9.12
CA GLU A 56 4.08 0.90 -9.36
C GLU A 56 4.82 0.43 -8.10
N VAL A 57 4.72 -0.86 -7.79
CA VAL A 57 5.51 -1.49 -6.73
C VAL A 57 6.76 -2.08 -7.34
N VAL A 58 7.92 -1.57 -6.92
CA VAL A 58 9.22 -2.12 -7.30
C VAL A 58 9.65 -3.14 -6.24
N ASP A 59 9.86 -4.40 -6.67
CA ASP A 59 10.49 -5.43 -5.85
C ASP A 59 12.00 -5.18 -5.85
N GLY A 60 12.62 -5.11 -4.67
CA GLY A 60 14.03 -4.73 -4.50
C GLY A 60 14.69 -5.50 -3.38
#